data_AF-A0A2X2X4L5-F1
#
_entry.id   AF-A0A2X2X4L5-F1
#
_cell.length_a   1.000
_cell.length_b   1.000
_cell.length_c   1.000
_cell.angle_alpha   90.00
_cell.angle_beta   90.00
_cell.angle_gamma   90.00
#
_symmetry.space_group_name_H-M   'P 1'
#
loop_
_entity.id
_entity.type
_entity.pdbx_description
1 polymer ?
#
loop_
_entity_poly.entity_id
_entity_poly.type
_entity_poly.pdbx_seq_one_letter_code
_entity_poly.pdbx_strand_id
1 'polypeptide(L)'
;MIFIKTLNNSKKVGVVILTLLIVLLYSYFVPGWEYLADVIHSPNLNINSTFLYFVLFLFYMFHGIVIYKILEYIFSSKGSIRFIDQSISIDYKKKSYTLLKNEIRIEDHKIQFPFEGNKITVSRHPFQSSTQEYNDFLMDLNGDNESKIANTDEQILVNSFLIKNPKVKFIIFVIIGFAFMLLFRNIIAPYKNDIGIITRTKNAFLEILVTLPFLFLYCSLVYLYFYFTSGIKVIELTRDALTFKGSQQFILLKKQIHEVHVVENAADQKVLRILFYTTDKNTYSLNFVTPKFVNSISNYWKLDGFSPEITVGTNKNQIKKIYKL
;
A
#
# COMPACT_ATOMS: atom_id res chain seq x y z
N MET A 1 8.39 13.15 -9.32
CA MET A 1 8.06 14.21 -8.33
C MET A 1 7.63 13.54 -7.04
N ILE A 2 8.31 13.81 -5.92
CA ILE A 2 8.06 13.13 -4.63
C ILE A 2 7.52 14.16 -3.64
N PHE A 3 6.43 13.81 -2.96
CA PHE A 3 5.64 14.75 -2.18
C PHE A 3 5.86 14.61 -0.69
N ILE A 4 6.21 15.72 -0.08
CA ILE A 4 6.16 15.84 1.37
C ILE A 4 4.69 15.78 1.80
N LYS A 5 4.36 14.99 2.82
CA LYS A 5 3.03 14.98 3.45
C LYS A 5 3.21 15.28 4.92
N THR A 6 2.92 16.52 5.31
CA THR A 6 2.96 16.93 6.72
C THR A 6 1.60 17.42 7.17
N LEU A 7 0.98 16.64 8.06
CA LEU A 7 -0.12 17.09 8.90
C LEU A 7 0.29 16.87 10.35
N ASN A 8 0.37 17.95 11.13
CA ASN A 8 0.54 17.84 12.57
C ASN A 8 -0.75 17.32 13.21
N ASN A 9 -0.66 16.85 14.46
CA ASN A 9 -1.80 16.21 15.13
C ASN A 9 -3.02 17.14 15.28
N SER A 10 -2.81 18.45 15.52
CA SER A 10 -3.92 19.41 15.61
C SER A 10 -4.67 19.58 14.28
N LYS A 11 -3.95 19.66 13.15
CA LYS A 11 -4.60 19.67 11.83
C LYS A 11 -5.30 18.35 11.54
N LYS A 12 -4.80 17.20 12.02
CA LYS A 12 -5.48 15.91 11.81
C LYS A 12 -6.83 15.88 12.52
N VAL A 13 -6.89 16.37 13.75
CA VAL A 13 -8.15 16.53 14.49
C VAL A 13 -9.10 17.48 13.75
N GLY A 14 -8.60 18.62 13.28
CA GLY A 14 -9.39 19.55 12.46
C GLY A 14 -9.97 18.91 11.19
N VAL A 15 -9.18 18.09 10.49
CA VAL A 15 -9.64 17.33 9.32
C VAL A 15 -10.72 16.31 9.69
N VAL A 16 -10.61 15.62 10.83
CA VAL A 16 -11.67 14.71 11.31
C VAL A 16 -12.97 15.47 11.56
N ILE A 17 -12.91 16.59 12.28
CA ILE A 17 -14.09 17.42 12.57
C ILE A 17 -14.74 17.91 11.27
N LEU A 18 -13.94 18.42 10.33
CA LEU A 18 -14.43 18.88 9.04
C LEU A 18 -15.03 17.74 8.21
N THR A 19 -14.44 16.55 8.25
CA THR A 19 -14.99 15.36 7.58
C THR A 19 -16.38 15.05 8.12
N LEU A 20 -16.53 15.00 9.44
CA LEU A 20 -17.82 14.73 10.09
C LEU A 20 -18.85 15.81 9.73
N LEU A 21 -18.45 17.08 9.72
CA LEU A 21 -19.32 18.19 9.31
C LEU A 21 -19.77 18.06 7.85
N ILE A 22 -18.85 17.74 6.93
CA ILE A 22 -19.20 17.55 5.50
C ILE A 22 -20.12 16.35 5.34
N VAL A 23 -19.86 15.22 6.00
CA VAL A 23 -20.75 14.04 5.95
C VAL A 23 -22.12 14.38 6.51
N LEU A 24 -22.20 15.12 7.62
CA LEU A 24 -23.45 15.57 8.21
C LEU A 24 -24.22 16.47 7.24
N LEU A 25 -23.60 17.52 6.70
CA LEU A 25 -24.24 18.43 5.75
C LEU A 25 -24.65 17.71 4.48
N TYR A 26 -23.74 16.92 3.90
CA TYR A 26 -24.01 16.09 2.73
C TYR A 26 -25.19 15.16 2.98
N SER A 27 -25.32 14.58 4.18
CA SER A 27 -26.46 13.72 4.49
C SER A 27 -27.79 14.43 4.23
N TYR A 28 -27.94 15.72 4.52
CA TYR A 28 -29.17 16.48 4.24
C TYR A 28 -29.44 16.75 2.75
N PHE A 29 -28.39 16.76 1.91
CA PHE A 29 -28.51 17.08 0.48
C PHE A 29 -28.48 15.86 -0.44
N VAL A 30 -28.20 14.68 0.10
CA VAL A 30 -28.23 13.44 -0.68
C VAL A 30 -29.67 13.18 -1.13
N PRO A 31 -29.97 13.24 -2.45
CA PRO A 31 -31.29 12.96 -2.97
C PRO A 31 -31.60 11.50 -2.69
N GLY A 32 -32.50 11.27 -1.73
CA GLY A 32 -32.69 9.93 -1.20
C GLY A 32 -33.42 9.88 0.12
N TRP A 33 -33.39 10.92 0.96
CA TRP A 33 -34.11 10.93 2.25
C TRP A 33 -35.62 11.02 2.09
N GLU A 34 -36.11 11.93 1.25
CA GLU A 34 -37.54 12.04 0.92
C GLU A 34 -38.02 10.77 0.22
N TYR A 35 -37.24 10.26 -0.75
CA TYR A 35 -37.56 9.01 -1.44
C TYR A 35 -37.48 7.78 -0.52
N LEU A 36 -36.51 7.71 0.41
CA LEU A 36 -36.46 6.66 1.43
C LEU A 36 -37.65 6.77 2.37
N ALA A 37 -38.02 7.98 2.80
CA ALA A 37 -39.20 8.19 3.63
C ALA A 37 -40.45 7.72 2.88
N ASP A 38 -40.60 8.09 1.61
CA ASP A 38 -41.72 7.64 0.76
C ASP A 38 -41.73 6.13 0.58
N VAL A 39 -40.56 5.48 0.44
CA VAL A 39 -40.44 4.02 0.32
C VAL A 39 -40.70 3.30 1.65
N ILE A 40 -40.21 3.82 2.78
CA ILE A 40 -40.43 3.29 4.14
C ILE A 40 -41.91 3.39 4.52
N HIS A 41 -42.58 4.46 4.10
CA HIS A 41 -43.99 4.71 4.40
C HIS A 41 -44.93 4.26 3.27
N SER A 42 -44.40 3.69 2.18
CA SER A 42 -45.24 3.21 1.08
C SER A 42 -45.99 1.96 1.53
N PRO A 43 -47.34 1.98 1.55
CA PRO A 43 -48.16 0.85 1.99
C PRO A 43 -47.99 -0.41 1.12
N ASN A 44 -47.37 -0.28 -0.07
CA ASN A 44 -47.11 -1.37 -1.01
C ASN A 44 -45.70 -1.96 -0.90
N LEU A 45 -44.83 -1.41 -0.04
CA LEU A 45 -43.43 -1.81 0.13
C LEU A 45 -43.14 -2.10 1.60
N ASN A 46 -43.30 -3.36 2.01
CA ASN A 46 -42.93 -3.81 3.36
C ASN A 46 -41.39 -3.99 3.48
N ILE A 47 -40.63 -2.92 3.25
CA ILE A 47 -39.17 -2.94 3.43
C ILE A 47 -38.83 -2.78 4.91
N ASN A 48 -37.98 -3.66 5.43
CA ASN A 48 -37.57 -3.59 6.83
C ASN A 48 -36.72 -2.33 7.08
N SER A 49 -37.21 -1.41 7.92
CA SER A 49 -36.52 -0.16 8.29
C SER A 49 -35.13 -0.39 8.87
N THR A 50 -34.92 -1.52 9.56
CA THR A 50 -33.61 -1.90 10.14
C THR A 50 -32.55 -2.13 9.06
N PHE A 51 -32.92 -2.80 7.96
CA PHE A 51 -32.01 -3.05 6.84
C PHE A 51 -31.56 -1.73 6.21
N LEU A 52 -32.52 -0.82 6.05
CA LEU A 52 -32.29 0.46 5.43
C LEU A 52 -31.41 1.38 6.29
N TYR A 53 -31.58 1.39 7.62
CA TYR A 53 -30.65 2.08 8.54
C TYR A 53 -29.24 1.48 8.52
N PHE A 54 -29.13 0.16 8.41
CA PHE A 54 -27.84 -0.52 8.31
C PHE A 54 -27.10 -0.13 7.02
N VAL A 55 -27.78 -0.09 5.88
CA VAL A 55 -27.17 0.32 4.60
C VAL A 55 -26.77 1.81 4.63
N LEU A 56 -27.60 2.67 5.21
CA LEU A 56 -27.27 4.09 5.40
C LEU A 56 -26.04 4.29 6.29
N PHE A 57 -25.94 3.55 7.39
CA PHE A 57 -24.77 3.61 8.27
C PHE A 57 -23.48 3.26 7.50
N LEU A 58 -23.48 2.16 6.74
CA LEU A 58 -22.35 1.75 5.91
C LEU A 58 -22.01 2.81 4.84
N PHE A 59 -23.03 3.40 4.22
CA PHE A 59 -22.88 4.45 3.21
C PHE A 59 -22.13 5.67 3.77
N TYR A 60 -22.58 6.20 4.91
CA TYR A 60 -21.98 7.40 5.52
C TYR A 60 -20.61 7.11 6.13
N MET A 61 -20.41 5.93 6.72
CA MET A 61 -19.10 5.50 7.21
C MET A 61 -18.07 5.45 6.07
N PHE A 62 -18.43 4.87 4.93
CA PHE A 62 -17.54 4.81 3.77
C PHE A 62 -17.23 6.21 3.23
N HIS A 63 -18.24 7.06 3.07
CA HIS A 63 -18.03 8.46 2.64
C HIS A 63 -17.15 9.24 3.61
N GLY A 64 -17.31 9.04 4.93
CA GLY A 64 -16.44 9.64 5.94
C GLY A 64 -14.98 9.24 5.76
N ILE A 65 -14.69 7.97 5.51
CA ILE A 65 -13.32 7.51 5.26
C ILE A 65 -12.74 8.16 3.98
N VAL A 66 -13.52 8.19 2.90
CA VAL A 66 -13.10 8.76 1.61
C VAL A 66 -12.84 10.26 1.73
N ILE A 67 -13.81 11.01 2.28
CA ILE A 67 -13.71 12.46 2.49
C ILE A 67 -12.51 12.76 3.40
N TYR A 68 -12.34 12.02 4.50
CA TYR A 68 -11.18 12.18 5.37
C TYR A 68 -9.87 12.06 4.60
N LYS A 69 -9.72 11.04 3.75
CA LYS A 69 -8.50 10.86 2.95
C LYS A 69 -8.30 11.97 1.91
N ILE A 70 -9.37 12.44 1.28
CA ILE A 70 -9.32 13.56 0.34
C ILE A 70 -8.91 14.85 1.06
N LEU A 71 -9.55 15.18 2.19
CA LEU A 71 -9.21 16.37 2.98
C LEU A 71 -7.80 16.27 3.57
N GLU A 72 -7.40 15.10 4.08
CA GLU A 72 -6.04 14.85 4.55
C GLU A 72 -5.04 15.15 3.43
N TYR A 73 -5.34 14.78 2.18
CA TYR A 73 -4.52 15.13 1.02
C TYR A 73 -4.54 16.62 0.67
N ILE A 74 -5.72 17.26 0.66
CA ILE A 74 -5.89 18.69 0.34
C ILE A 74 -5.13 19.57 1.32
N PHE A 75 -5.26 19.29 2.63
CA PHE A 75 -4.62 20.08 3.69
C PHE A 75 -3.17 19.69 3.96
N SER A 76 -2.67 18.64 3.31
CA SER A 76 -1.25 18.29 3.38
C SER A 76 -0.43 19.32 2.64
N SER A 77 0.65 19.78 3.28
CA SER A 77 1.60 20.67 2.62
C SER A 77 2.36 19.90 1.55
N LYS A 78 2.18 20.29 0.29
CA LYS A 78 2.84 19.67 -0.88
C LYS A 78 4.22 20.29 -1.08
N GLY A 79 5.16 19.47 -1.54
CA GLY A 79 6.48 19.91 -1.96
C GLY A 79 7.05 18.99 -3.04
N SER A 80 8.07 19.44 -3.74
CA SER A 80 8.83 18.61 -4.69
C SER A 80 10.25 18.40 -4.20
N ILE A 81 10.76 17.22 -4.47
CA ILE A 81 12.15 16.87 -4.23
C ILE A 81 12.78 16.50 -5.58
N ARG A 82 13.96 17.07 -5.86
CA ARG A 82 14.78 16.80 -7.05
C ARG A 82 16.23 16.57 -6.63
N PHE A 83 16.87 15.58 -7.23
CA PHE A 83 18.31 15.38 -7.08
C PHE A 83 19.07 16.32 -8.01
N ILE A 84 20.13 16.92 -7.49
CA ILE A 84 21.11 17.72 -8.23
C ILE A 84 22.48 17.24 -7.77
N ASP A 85 23.05 16.28 -8.50
CA ASP A 85 24.34 15.64 -8.19
C ASP A 85 24.46 15.18 -6.72
N GLN A 86 25.27 15.87 -5.93
CA GLN A 86 25.54 15.59 -4.50
C GLN A 86 24.56 16.28 -3.54
N SER A 87 23.58 17.01 -4.08
CA SER A 87 22.61 17.78 -3.33
C SER A 87 21.18 17.42 -3.70
N ILE A 88 20.25 17.86 -2.87
CA ILE A 88 18.83 17.70 -3.06
C ILE A 88 18.17 19.07 -2.98
N SER A 89 17.49 19.43 -4.05
CA SER A 89 16.60 20.59 -4.07
C SER A 89 15.22 20.18 -3.60
N ILE A 90 14.70 20.91 -2.64
CA ILE A 90 13.40 20.69 -2.02
C ILE A 90 12.61 21.98 -2.10
N ASP A 91 11.55 21.96 -2.90
CA ASP A 91 10.59 23.05 -2.95
C ASP A 91 9.47 22.77 -1.94
N TYR A 92 9.37 23.60 -0.91
CA TYR A 92 8.39 23.45 0.15
C TYR A 92 7.86 24.82 0.59
N LYS A 93 6.53 24.96 0.67
CA LYS A 93 5.85 26.23 1.05
C LYS A 93 6.38 27.46 0.30
N LYS A 94 6.60 27.34 -1.02
CA LYS A 94 7.15 28.40 -1.89
C LYS A 94 8.60 28.83 -1.57
N LYS A 95 9.31 28.09 -0.73
CA LYS A 95 10.76 28.22 -0.53
C LYS A 95 11.44 27.04 -1.21
N SER A 96 12.59 27.28 -1.85
CA SER A 96 13.46 26.22 -2.34
C SER A 96 14.64 26.09 -1.38
N TYR A 97 14.94 24.87 -0.98
CA TYR A 97 16.03 24.54 -0.08
C TYR A 97 16.95 23.57 -0.80
N THR A 98 18.25 23.85 -0.76
CA THR A 98 19.27 22.91 -1.23
C THR A 98 19.96 22.33 -0.01
N LEU A 99 19.86 21.01 0.15
CA LEU A 99 20.52 20.27 1.21
C LEU A 99 21.56 19.34 0.61
N LEU A 100 22.71 19.21 1.26
CA LEU A 100 23.66 18.17 0.89
C LEU A 100 23.10 16.80 1.33
N LYS A 101 23.37 15.74 0.57
CA LYS A 101 22.85 14.39 0.88
C LYS A 101 23.21 13.92 2.30
N ASN A 102 24.37 14.33 2.81
CA ASN A 102 24.87 14.00 4.15
C ASN A 102 24.13 14.72 5.30
N GLU A 103 23.33 15.76 5.02
CA GLU A 103 22.54 16.49 6.03
C GLU A 103 21.17 15.85 6.31
N ILE A 104 20.76 14.89 5.48
CA ILE A 104 19.47 14.23 5.57
C ILE A 104 19.53 13.16 6.66
N ARG A 105 18.67 13.28 7.67
CA ARG A 105 18.59 12.31 8.75
C ARG A 105 17.51 11.29 8.48
N ILE A 106 17.86 10.02 8.61
CA ILE A 106 16.93 8.90 8.53
C ILE A 106 16.77 8.37 9.95
N GLU A 107 15.58 8.58 10.54
CA GLU A 107 15.29 8.21 11.93
C GLU A 107 13.92 7.53 11.97
N ASP A 108 13.82 6.37 12.62
CA ASP A 108 12.59 5.57 12.71
C ASP A 108 11.86 5.36 11.38
N HIS A 109 12.63 5.02 10.33
CA HIS A 109 12.10 4.76 8.99
C HIS A 109 11.40 5.96 8.32
N LYS A 110 11.67 7.18 8.82
CA LYS A 110 11.21 8.43 8.24
C LYS A 110 12.42 9.24 7.79
N ILE A 111 12.35 9.75 6.56
CA ILE A 111 13.30 10.74 6.09
C ILE A 111 12.91 12.06 6.74
N GLN A 112 13.79 12.57 7.60
CA GLN A 112 13.64 13.86 8.25
C GLN A 112 14.56 14.86 7.56
N PHE A 113 13.94 15.90 7.02
CA PHE A 113 14.65 17.06 6.54
C PHE A 113 14.67 18.12 7.65
N PRO A 114 15.86 18.64 8.04
CA PRO A 114 15.98 19.64 9.08
C PRO A 114 15.48 20.98 8.55
N PHE A 115 14.17 21.25 8.71
CA PHE A 115 13.56 22.52 8.32
C PHE A 115 13.09 23.28 9.56
N GLU A 116 13.71 24.43 9.86
CA GLU A 116 13.20 25.45 10.78
C GLU A 116 12.51 24.88 12.05
N GLY A 117 13.17 23.97 12.77
CA GLY A 117 12.68 23.35 14.01
C GLY A 117 11.52 22.34 13.86
N ASN A 118 11.09 22.01 12.64
CA ASN A 118 10.00 21.07 12.36
C ASN A 118 10.51 19.78 11.71
N LYS A 119 10.15 18.62 12.28
CA LYS A 119 10.38 17.31 11.67
C LYS A 119 9.39 17.10 10.51
N ILE A 120 9.90 17.11 9.28
CA ILE A 120 9.10 16.89 8.07
C ILE A 120 9.22 15.43 7.62
N THR A 121 8.08 14.74 7.45
CA THR A 121 8.05 13.37 6.90
C THR A 121 7.72 13.41 5.41
N VAL A 122 8.49 12.68 4.62
CA VAL A 122 8.31 12.57 3.17
C VAL A 122 7.59 11.28 2.81
N SER A 123 6.70 11.38 1.81
CA SER A 123 5.87 10.25 1.37
C SER A 123 5.79 10.18 -0.15
N ARG A 124 5.33 9.03 -0.66
CA ARG A 124 5.07 8.88 -2.10
C ARG A 124 3.80 9.65 -2.49
N HIS A 125 3.78 10.27 -3.68
CA HIS A 125 2.52 10.77 -4.24
C HIS A 125 1.67 9.61 -4.74
N PRO A 126 0.40 9.48 -4.31
CA PRO A 126 -0.40 8.31 -4.66
C PRO A 126 -0.63 8.16 -6.17
N PHE A 127 -0.68 9.26 -6.92
CA PHE A 127 -1.07 9.27 -8.35
C PHE A 127 0.02 9.69 -9.35
N GLN A 128 1.21 10.08 -8.88
CA GLN A 128 2.24 10.69 -9.76
C GLN A 128 3.62 10.05 -9.65
N SER A 129 3.78 9.07 -8.76
CA SER A 129 5.00 8.30 -8.71
C SER A 129 4.70 6.84 -8.40
N SER A 130 5.35 5.93 -9.12
CA SER A 130 5.24 4.50 -8.81
C SER A 130 5.99 4.16 -7.52
N THR A 131 5.64 3.02 -6.88
CA THR A 131 6.39 2.55 -5.69
C THR A 131 7.86 2.27 -6.03
N GLN A 132 8.14 1.83 -7.25
CA GLN A 132 9.49 1.54 -7.71
C GLN A 132 10.30 2.83 -7.88
N GLU A 133 9.77 3.86 -8.55
CA GLU A 133 10.42 5.18 -8.63
C GLU A 133 10.70 5.79 -7.25
N TYR A 134 9.78 5.58 -6.30
CA TYR A 134 10.00 6.03 -4.94
C TYR A 134 11.13 5.26 -4.26
N ASN A 135 11.25 3.95 -4.50
CA ASN A 135 12.34 3.14 -3.96
C ASN A 135 13.68 3.45 -4.64
N ASP A 136 13.69 3.74 -5.94
CA ASP A 136 14.89 4.24 -6.64
C ASP A 136 15.38 5.54 -5.98
N PHE A 137 14.45 6.47 -5.71
CA PHE A 137 14.77 7.68 -4.95
C PHE A 137 15.31 7.38 -3.54
N LEU A 138 14.70 6.45 -2.80
CA LEU A 138 15.17 6.09 -1.45
C LEU A 138 16.58 5.50 -1.48
N MET A 139 16.93 4.76 -2.52
CA MET A 139 18.29 4.26 -2.70
C MET A 139 19.27 5.35 -3.08
N ASP A 140 18.89 6.27 -3.97
CA ASP A 140 19.72 7.41 -4.37
C ASP A 140 20.04 8.36 -3.19
N LEU A 141 19.15 8.41 -2.20
CA LEU A 141 19.36 9.12 -0.93
C LEU A 141 20.45 8.50 -0.07
N ASN A 142 20.57 7.17 -0.06
CA ASN A 142 21.58 6.46 0.71
C ASN A 142 23.00 6.58 0.10
N GLY A 143 23.10 7.16 -1.11
CA GLY A 143 24.35 7.32 -1.86
C GLY A 143 24.67 6.10 -2.71
N ASP A 144 25.53 6.26 -3.72
CA ASP A 144 26.08 5.15 -4.49
C ASP A 144 26.97 4.32 -3.55
N ASN A 145 26.43 3.20 -3.07
CA ASN A 145 27.07 2.28 -2.15
C ASN A 145 28.27 1.52 -2.76
N GLU A 146 28.72 1.87 -3.96
CA GLU A 146 29.91 1.26 -4.59
C GLU A 146 31.19 1.47 -3.78
N SER A 147 31.25 2.49 -2.90
CA SER A 147 32.44 2.79 -2.09
C SER A 147 32.43 2.20 -0.67
N LYS A 148 31.36 1.53 -0.22
CA LYS A 148 31.29 0.89 1.12
C LYS A 148 31.54 -0.62 1.09
N ILE A 149 32.41 -1.08 0.19
CA ILE A 149 32.90 -2.47 0.16
C ILE A 149 33.95 -2.65 1.27
N ALA A 150 33.53 -2.53 2.55
CA ALA A 150 34.33 -2.92 3.71
C ALA A 150 33.45 -3.06 4.95
N ASN A 151 33.04 -4.29 5.26
CA ASN A 151 32.61 -4.79 6.59
C ASN A 151 31.54 -3.99 7.38
N THR A 152 30.72 -3.15 6.75
CA THR A 152 29.67 -2.38 7.46
C THR A 152 28.29 -2.79 6.99
N ASP A 153 27.37 -2.99 7.95
CA ASP A 153 25.98 -3.37 7.71
C ASP A 153 25.31 -2.34 6.79
N GLU A 154 25.03 -2.72 5.53
CA GLU A 154 24.40 -1.82 4.58
C GLU A 154 22.90 -1.72 4.90
N GLN A 155 22.47 -0.56 5.40
CA GLN A 155 21.07 -0.27 5.62
C GLN A 155 20.47 0.38 4.36
N ILE A 156 19.49 -0.27 3.76
CA ILE A 156 18.82 0.16 2.55
C ILE A 156 17.40 0.60 2.89
N LEU A 157 17.07 1.87 2.63
CA LEU A 157 15.70 2.36 2.74
C LEU A 157 14.84 1.90 1.56
N VAL A 158 13.65 1.38 1.87
CA VAL A 158 12.70 0.90 0.87
C VAL A 158 11.27 1.18 1.29
N ASN A 159 10.33 1.06 0.35
CA ASN A 159 8.91 0.94 0.60
C ASN A 159 8.41 -0.31 -0.13
N SER A 160 8.81 -1.47 0.41
CA SER A 160 8.55 -2.78 -0.18
C SER A 160 7.56 -3.59 0.66
N PHE A 161 7.00 -4.66 0.11
CA PHE A 161 6.19 -5.61 0.87
C PHE A 161 6.83 -6.98 0.88
N LEU A 162 6.94 -7.57 2.07
CA LEU A 162 7.38 -8.93 2.28
C LEU A 162 6.18 -9.82 2.61
N ILE A 163 6.08 -10.96 1.93
CA ILE A 163 5.05 -11.96 2.17
C ILE A 163 5.73 -13.30 2.45
N LYS A 164 5.53 -13.83 3.66
CA LYS A 164 5.92 -15.21 3.98
C LYS A 164 4.86 -16.18 3.47
N ASN A 165 5.28 -17.19 2.71
CA ASN A 165 4.48 -18.23 2.09
C ASN A 165 3.31 -17.67 1.25
N PRO A 166 3.59 -16.92 0.16
CA PRO A 166 2.57 -16.21 -0.61
C PRO A 166 1.46 -17.12 -1.13
N LYS A 167 1.77 -18.35 -1.54
CA LYS A 167 0.76 -19.34 -1.97
C LYS A 167 -0.21 -19.71 -0.86
N VAL A 168 0.30 -20.00 0.34
CA VAL A 168 -0.51 -20.35 1.51
C VAL A 168 -1.38 -19.15 1.93
N LYS A 169 -0.80 -17.96 1.97
CA LYS A 169 -1.55 -16.72 2.28
C LYS A 169 -2.64 -16.43 1.27
N PHE A 170 -2.40 -16.68 -0.02
CA PHE A 170 -3.42 -16.57 -1.06
C PHE A 170 -4.57 -17.56 -0.84
N ILE A 171 -4.27 -18.82 -0.52
CA ILE A 171 -5.32 -19.83 -0.22
C ILE A 171 -6.15 -19.40 0.99
N ILE A 172 -5.50 -18.95 2.07
CA ILE A 172 -6.19 -18.43 3.27
C ILE A 172 -7.09 -17.24 2.90
N PHE A 173 -6.59 -16.30 2.10
CA PHE A 173 -7.36 -15.16 1.61
C PHE A 173 -8.61 -15.61 0.83
N VAL A 174 -8.48 -16.59 -0.05
CA VAL A 174 -9.62 -17.13 -0.82
C VAL A 174 -10.66 -17.77 0.12
N ILE A 175 -10.23 -18.60 1.07
CA ILE A 175 -11.12 -19.25 2.05
C ILE A 175 -11.87 -18.20 2.88
N ILE A 176 -11.16 -17.19 3.40
CA ILE A 176 -11.78 -16.10 4.15
C ILE A 176 -12.75 -15.32 3.25
N GLY A 177 -12.38 -15.05 2.00
CA GLY A 177 -13.26 -14.44 1.00
C GLY A 177 -14.59 -15.19 0.85
N PHE A 178 -14.54 -16.51 0.69
CA PHE A 178 -15.74 -17.35 0.63
C PHE A 178 -16.55 -17.32 1.93
N ALA A 179 -15.89 -17.41 3.08
CA ALA A 179 -16.58 -17.35 4.38
C ALA A 179 -17.31 -16.02 4.57
N PHE A 180 -16.68 -14.90 4.21
CA PHE A 180 -17.31 -13.58 4.24
C PHE A 180 -18.46 -13.45 3.25
N MET A 181 -18.32 -13.96 2.02
CA MET A 181 -19.42 -13.99 1.05
C MET A 181 -20.63 -14.78 1.57
N LEU A 182 -20.39 -15.93 2.23
CA LEU A 182 -21.45 -16.73 2.85
C LEU A 182 -22.12 -16.02 4.03
N LEU A 183 -21.33 -15.41 4.92
CA LEU A 183 -21.84 -14.61 6.03
C LEU A 183 -22.70 -13.46 5.51
N PHE A 184 -22.23 -12.75 4.50
CA PHE A 184 -22.97 -11.64 3.90
C PHE A 184 -24.24 -12.09 3.19
N ARG A 185 -24.18 -13.21 2.46
CA ARG A 185 -25.37 -13.86 1.90
C ARG A 185 -26.40 -14.15 2.99
N ASN A 186 -25.98 -14.66 4.15
CA ASN A 186 -26.89 -14.97 5.25
C ASN A 186 -27.48 -13.71 5.91
N ILE A 187 -26.70 -12.63 6.03
CA ILE A 187 -27.18 -11.33 6.51
C ILE A 187 -28.21 -10.73 5.54
N ILE A 188 -27.98 -10.88 4.23
CA ILE A 188 -28.84 -10.33 3.17
C ILE A 188 -30.04 -11.22 2.85
N ALA A 189 -29.95 -12.53 3.07
CA ALA A 189 -31.01 -13.48 2.71
C ALA A 189 -32.41 -13.08 3.20
N PRO A 190 -32.60 -12.57 4.43
CA PRO A 190 -33.89 -12.07 4.90
C PRO A 190 -34.43 -10.88 4.09
N TYR A 191 -33.55 -10.10 3.46
CA TYR A 191 -33.86 -8.87 2.71
C TYR A 191 -33.82 -9.05 1.19
N LYS A 192 -33.75 -10.30 0.70
CA LYS A 192 -33.63 -10.59 -0.75
C LYS A 192 -34.76 -9.97 -1.58
N ASN A 193 -35.99 -9.99 -1.08
CA ASN A 193 -37.15 -9.43 -1.77
C ASN A 193 -37.06 -7.90 -1.81
N ASP A 194 -36.73 -7.27 -0.68
CA ASP A 194 -36.56 -5.82 -0.56
C ASP A 194 -35.49 -5.30 -1.54
N ILE A 195 -34.32 -5.97 -1.59
CA ILE A 195 -33.26 -5.66 -2.55
C ILE A 195 -33.74 -5.83 -4.00
N GLY A 196 -34.50 -6.89 -4.28
CA GLY A 196 -35.07 -7.14 -5.60
C GLY A 196 -36.06 -6.07 -6.03
N ILE A 197 -36.84 -5.52 -5.10
CA ILE A 197 -37.77 -4.43 -5.40
C ILE A 197 -37.00 -3.12 -5.61
N ILE A 198 -36.06 -2.80 -4.71
CA ILE A 198 -35.21 -1.61 -4.82
C ILE A 198 -34.47 -1.58 -6.17
N THR A 199 -33.83 -2.69 -6.57
CA THR A 199 -33.12 -2.78 -7.87
C THR A 199 -34.04 -2.72 -9.09
N ARG A 200 -35.33 -3.08 -8.96
CA ARG A 200 -36.32 -2.94 -10.04
C ARG A 200 -36.83 -1.52 -10.23
N THR A 201 -36.66 -0.64 -9.25
CA THR A 201 -37.06 0.78 -9.37
C THR A 201 -36.26 1.54 -10.44
N LYS A 202 -35.13 0.99 -10.92
CA LYS A 202 -34.18 1.66 -11.83
C LYS A 202 -33.71 3.03 -11.31
N ASN A 203 -33.81 3.26 -10.01
CA ASN A 203 -33.31 4.46 -9.38
C ASN A 203 -31.81 4.24 -9.10
N ALA A 204 -30.98 4.94 -9.86
CA ALA A 204 -29.52 4.82 -9.77
C ALA A 204 -28.98 5.08 -8.35
N PHE A 205 -29.62 5.98 -7.58
CA PHE A 205 -29.20 6.28 -6.22
C PHE A 205 -29.42 5.10 -5.27
N LEU A 206 -30.59 4.46 -5.37
CA LEU A 206 -30.92 3.26 -4.60
C LEU A 206 -30.05 2.06 -4.95
N GLU A 207 -29.76 1.89 -6.25
CA GLU A 207 -28.84 0.83 -6.71
C GLU A 207 -27.42 1.06 -6.18
N ILE A 208 -26.93 2.30 -6.17
CA ILE A 208 -25.66 2.67 -5.54
C ILE A 208 -25.69 2.35 -4.04
N LEU A 209 -26.77 2.72 -3.35
CA LEU A 209 -26.92 2.50 -1.91
C LEU A 209 -26.89 1.00 -1.56
N VAL A 210 -27.56 0.16 -2.34
CA VAL A 210 -27.56 -1.31 -2.16
C VAL A 210 -26.24 -1.96 -2.56
N THR A 211 -25.50 -1.41 -3.54
CA THR A 211 -24.22 -1.97 -4.00
C THR A 211 -23.04 -1.60 -3.10
N LEU A 212 -23.11 -0.46 -2.38
CA LEU A 212 -22.04 0.02 -1.51
C LEU A 212 -21.59 -0.99 -0.43
N PRO A 213 -22.48 -1.71 0.27
CA PRO A 213 -22.08 -2.76 1.20
C PRO A 213 -21.19 -3.85 0.57
N PHE A 214 -21.46 -4.23 -0.69
CA PHE A 214 -20.66 -5.20 -1.41
C PHE A 214 -19.29 -4.63 -1.80
N LEU A 215 -19.25 -3.35 -2.20
CA LEU A 215 -17.99 -2.65 -2.47
C LEU A 215 -17.14 -2.52 -1.20
N PHE A 216 -17.76 -2.17 -0.08
CA PHE A 216 -17.10 -2.11 1.23
C PHE A 216 -16.55 -3.48 1.65
N LEU A 217 -17.32 -4.55 1.44
CA LEU A 217 -16.90 -5.91 1.70
C LEU A 217 -15.67 -6.29 0.85
N TYR A 218 -15.71 -5.98 -0.44
CA TYR A 218 -14.58 -6.20 -1.35
C TYR A 218 -13.33 -5.44 -0.88
N CYS A 219 -13.47 -4.15 -0.57
CA CYS A 219 -12.37 -3.34 -0.03
C CYS A 219 -11.83 -3.90 1.29
N SER A 220 -12.69 -4.41 2.17
CA SER A 220 -12.31 -5.02 3.45
C SER A 220 -11.54 -6.33 3.26
N LEU A 221 -11.96 -7.16 2.31
CA LEU A 221 -11.22 -8.36 1.92
C LEU A 221 -9.84 -8.02 1.38
N VAL A 222 -9.76 -7.06 0.45
CA VAL A 222 -8.49 -6.57 -0.08
C VAL A 222 -7.60 -6.02 1.04
N TYR A 223 -8.15 -5.27 1.99
CA TYR A 223 -7.41 -4.79 3.16
C TYR A 223 -6.87 -5.94 4.01
N LEU A 224 -7.66 -6.97 4.28
CA LEU A 224 -7.22 -8.16 5.02
C LEU A 224 -6.13 -8.93 4.28
N TYR A 225 -6.18 -8.99 2.94
CA TYR A 225 -5.07 -9.55 2.15
C TYR A 225 -3.76 -8.80 2.43
N PHE A 226 -3.80 -7.46 2.44
CA PHE A 226 -2.62 -6.66 2.76
C PHE A 226 -2.20 -6.75 4.23
N TYR A 227 -3.09 -7.12 5.16
CA TYR A 227 -2.70 -7.42 6.55
C TYR A 227 -1.75 -8.63 6.64
N PHE A 228 -1.84 -9.59 5.72
CA PHE A 228 -0.88 -10.70 5.64
C PHE A 228 0.46 -10.31 5.03
N THR A 229 0.60 -9.06 4.58
CA THR A 229 1.83 -8.54 4.00
C THR A 229 2.51 -7.61 5.00
N SER A 230 3.81 -7.78 5.16
CA SER A 230 4.59 -6.92 6.04
C SER A 230 5.17 -5.78 5.22
N GLY A 231 4.73 -4.56 5.49
CA GLY A 231 5.35 -3.36 4.94
C GLY A 231 6.77 -3.22 5.48
N ILE A 232 7.76 -3.25 4.59
CA ILE A 232 9.19 -3.14 4.89
C ILE A 232 9.66 -1.73 4.57
N LYS A 233 10.43 -1.17 5.49
CA LYS A 233 10.98 0.18 5.41
C LYS A 233 12.50 0.23 5.34
N VAL A 234 13.16 -0.73 5.96
CA VAL A 234 14.63 -0.87 5.93
C VAL A 234 14.96 -2.33 5.66
N ILE A 235 15.97 -2.55 4.83
CA ILE A 235 16.60 -3.84 4.64
C ILE A 235 18.06 -3.69 5.04
N GLU A 236 18.51 -4.47 6.02
CA GLU A 236 19.92 -4.55 6.38
C GLU A 236 20.51 -5.76 5.67
N LEU A 237 21.50 -5.50 4.83
CA LEU A 237 22.23 -6.50 4.08
C LEU A 237 23.57 -6.74 4.76
N THR A 238 23.77 -7.98 5.21
CA THR A 238 25.05 -8.45 5.71
C THR A 238 25.52 -9.62 4.87
N ARG A 239 26.79 -10.05 5.06
CA ARG A 239 27.34 -11.21 4.34
C ARG A 239 26.53 -12.50 4.59
N ASP A 240 25.95 -12.61 5.78
CA ASP A 240 25.32 -13.85 6.25
C ASP A 240 23.81 -13.74 6.39
N ALA A 241 23.21 -12.55 6.29
CA ALA A 241 21.78 -12.36 6.52
C ALA A 241 21.18 -11.17 5.76
N LEU A 242 19.87 -11.26 5.51
CA LEU A 242 19.00 -10.15 5.19
C LEU A 242 18.06 -9.90 6.37
N THR A 243 18.10 -8.69 6.94
CA THR A 243 17.18 -8.28 7.99
C THR A 243 16.17 -7.28 7.43
N PHE A 244 14.91 -7.66 7.37
CA PHE A 244 13.81 -6.80 6.94
C PHE A 244 13.18 -6.14 8.17
N LYS A 245 13.17 -4.80 8.21
CA LYS A 245 12.57 -4.00 9.30
C LYS A 245 11.41 -3.16 8.77
N GLY A 246 10.32 -3.09 9.51
CA GLY A 246 9.13 -2.32 9.16
C GLY A 246 7.98 -2.58 10.12
N SER A 247 6.80 -2.90 9.58
CA SER A 247 5.64 -3.32 10.41
C SER A 247 5.93 -4.54 11.29
N GLN A 248 6.79 -5.43 10.80
CA GLN A 248 7.31 -6.60 11.48
C GLN A 248 8.78 -6.76 11.09
N GLN A 249 9.58 -7.38 11.97
CA GLN A 249 10.98 -7.69 11.68
C GLN A 249 11.12 -9.16 11.25
N PHE A 250 11.85 -9.39 10.16
CA PHE A 250 12.22 -10.72 9.69
C PHE A 250 13.72 -10.80 9.46
N ILE A 251 14.33 -11.89 9.89
CA ILE A 251 15.74 -12.17 9.62
C ILE A 251 15.80 -13.42 8.76
N LEU A 252 16.46 -13.32 7.61
CA LEU A 252 16.65 -14.42 6.67
C LEU A 252 18.15 -14.69 6.54
N LEU A 253 18.60 -15.81 7.08
CA LEU A 253 20.03 -16.17 7.06
C LEU A 253 20.37 -16.76 5.70
N LYS A 254 21.49 -16.36 5.09
CA LYS A 254 21.99 -16.87 3.80
C LYS A 254 22.05 -18.41 3.79
N LYS A 255 22.53 -19.03 4.88
CA LYS A 255 22.59 -20.49 5.05
C LYS A 255 21.24 -21.22 4.99
N GLN A 256 20.13 -20.49 5.17
CA GLN A 256 18.79 -21.04 5.07
C GLN A 256 18.25 -20.97 3.65
N ILE A 257 18.85 -20.19 2.76
CA ILE A 257 18.39 -19.96 1.39
C ILE A 257 19.10 -20.92 0.47
N HIS A 258 18.35 -21.70 -0.31
CA HIS A 258 18.91 -22.59 -1.34
C HIS A 258 18.63 -22.07 -2.76
N GLU A 259 17.57 -21.28 -2.94
CA GLU A 259 17.25 -20.68 -4.24
C GLU A 259 16.76 -19.25 -4.09
N VAL A 260 17.21 -18.37 -4.99
CA VAL A 260 16.73 -17.00 -5.16
C VAL A 260 16.19 -16.84 -6.57
N HIS A 261 14.92 -16.48 -6.70
CA HIS A 261 14.30 -16.18 -7.99
C HIS A 261 14.07 -14.68 -8.13
N VAL A 262 14.70 -14.07 -9.12
CA VAL A 262 14.44 -12.68 -9.51
C VAL A 262 13.48 -12.69 -10.69
N VAL A 263 12.32 -12.05 -10.53
CA VAL A 263 11.29 -11.96 -11.57
C VAL A 263 11.29 -10.54 -12.12
N GLU A 264 11.55 -10.41 -13.41
CA GLU A 264 11.66 -9.15 -14.13
C GLU A 264 10.60 -9.07 -15.23
N ASN A 265 10.19 -7.86 -15.57
CA ASN A 265 9.44 -7.60 -16.79
C ASN A 265 10.38 -7.63 -18.00
N ALA A 266 10.01 -8.40 -19.02
CA ALA A 266 10.82 -8.58 -20.23
C ALA A 266 11.02 -7.28 -21.03
N ALA A 267 10.04 -6.36 -20.99
CA ALA A 267 10.03 -5.17 -21.84
C ALA A 267 10.92 -4.04 -21.30
N ASP A 268 10.96 -3.84 -19.99
CA ASP A 268 11.64 -2.71 -19.34
C ASP A 268 12.65 -3.13 -18.26
N GLN A 269 12.90 -4.45 -18.12
CA GLN A 269 13.80 -5.05 -17.13
C GLN A 269 13.52 -4.62 -15.67
N LYS A 270 12.31 -4.12 -15.40
CA LYS A 270 11.91 -3.76 -14.04
C LYS A 270 11.75 -5.02 -13.20
N VAL A 271 12.37 -5.04 -12.04
CA VAL A 271 12.23 -6.13 -11.07
C VAL A 271 10.82 -6.05 -10.47
N LEU A 272 10.02 -7.08 -10.74
CA LEU A 272 8.66 -7.19 -10.20
C LEU A 272 8.69 -7.69 -8.76
N ARG A 273 9.51 -8.71 -8.49
CA ARG A 273 9.68 -9.32 -7.17
C ARG A 273 10.92 -10.20 -7.08
N ILE A 274 11.36 -10.46 -5.85
CA ILE A 274 12.35 -11.48 -5.51
C ILE A 274 11.68 -12.53 -4.63
N LEU A 275 11.92 -13.81 -4.92
CA LEU A 275 11.48 -14.93 -4.11
C LEU A 275 12.70 -15.61 -3.49
N PHE A 276 12.72 -15.75 -2.18
CA PHE A 276 13.73 -16.53 -1.46
C PHE A 276 13.11 -17.86 -1.01
N TYR A 277 13.70 -18.97 -1.44
CA TYR A 277 13.28 -20.31 -1.05
C TYR A 277 14.24 -20.83 0.00
N THR A 278 13.66 -21.29 1.12
CA THR A 278 14.45 -21.69 2.28
C THR A 278 14.38 -23.19 2.54
N THR A 279 15.41 -23.72 3.19
CA THR A 279 15.55 -25.16 3.49
C THR A 279 14.43 -25.69 4.38
N ASP A 280 13.82 -24.83 5.19
CA ASP A 280 12.63 -25.12 6.01
C ASP A 280 11.30 -25.08 5.22
N LYS A 281 11.37 -25.09 3.87
CA LYS A 281 10.24 -25.05 2.94
C LYS A 281 9.39 -23.77 3.01
N ASN A 282 9.89 -22.72 3.65
CA ASN A 282 9.28 -21.40 3.55
C ASN A 282 9.65 -20.72 2.23
N THR A 283 8.81 -19.77 1.80
CA THR A 283 9.08 -18.91 0.64
C THR A 283 8.81 -17.48 1.03
N TYR A 284 9.78 -16.59 0.84
CA TYR A 284 9.64 -15.17 1.14
C TYR A 284 9.56 -14.39 -0.16
N SER A 285 8.46 -13.68 -0.39
CA SER A 285 8.26 -12.83 -1.57
C SER A 285 8.44 -11.37 -1.20
N LEU A 286 9.51 -10.76 -1.69
CA LEU A 286 9.77 -9.34 -1.57
C LEU A 286 9.34 -8.63 -2.86
N ASN A 287 8.37 -7.72 -2.75
CA ASN A 287 7.76 -7.02 -3.89
C ASN A 287 8.13 -5.53 -3.89
N PHE A 288 8.06 -4.91 -5.08
CA PHE A 288 8.40 -3.50 -5.32
C PHE A 288 9.87 -3.16 -5.04
N VAL A 289 10.78 -4.07 -5.37
CA VAL A 289 12.23 -3.80 -5.29
C VAL A 289 12.74 -3.17 -6.57
N THR A 290 13.93 -2.58 -6.49
CA THR A 290 14.60 -1.93 -7.62
C THR A 290 15.68 -2.85 -8.20
N PRO A 291 16.09 -2.66 -9.47
CA PRO A 291 17.26 -3.32 -10.02
C PRO A 291 18.53 -3.05 -9.20
N LYS A 292 18.71 -1.83 -8.68
CA LYS A 292 19.83 -1.46 -7.81
C LYS A 292 19.93 -2.36 -6.58
N PHE A 293 18.79 -2.70 -5.96
CA PHE A 293 18.76 -3.63 -4.83
C PHE A 293 19.17 -5.06 -5.21
N VAL A 294 18.75 -5.54 -6.39
CA VAL A 294 19.18 -6.86 -6.88
C VAL A 294 20.69 -6.88 -7.08
N ASN A 295 21.28 -5.81 -7.62
CA ASN A 295 22.72 -5.69 -7.78
C ASN A 295 23.46 -5.70 -6.42
N SER A 296 22.96 -4.98 -5.40
CA SER A 296 23.52 -5.05 -4.04
C SER A 296 23.53 -6.48 -3.50
N ILE A 297 22.41 -7.21 -3.60
CA ILE A 297 22.37 -8.62 -3.18
C ILE A 297 23.35 -9.46 -4.01
N SER A 298 23.39 -9.27 -5.34
CA SER A 298 24.27 -10.03 -6.22
C SER A 298 25.73 -9.87 -5.82
N ASN A 299 26.16 -8.64 -5.58
CA ASN A 299 27.52 -8.32 -5.18
C ASN A 299 27.88 -8.88 -3.80
N TYR A 300 27.00 -8.72 -2.80
CA TYR A 300 27.27 -9.19 -1.43
C TYR A 300 27.27 -10.70 -1.32
N TRP A 301 26.35 -11.38 -2.01
CA TRP A 301 26.22 -12.83 -1.93
C TRP A 301 26.96 -13.56 -3.04
N LYS A 302 27.59 -12.82 -3.95
CA LYS A 302 28.28 -13.31 -5.16
C LYS A 302 27.36 -14.15 -6.04
N LEU A 303 26.12 -13.67 -6.26
CA LEU A 303 25.16 -14.39 -7.11
C LEU A 303 25.65 -14.51 -8.56
N ASP A 304 26.45 -13.56 -9.04
CA ASP A 304 27.05 -13.59 -10.39
C ASP A 304 28.02 -14.77 -10.61
N GLY A 305 28.48 -15.42 -9.53
CA GLY A 305 29.24 -16.68 -9.61
C GLY A 305 28.38 -17.88 -10.01
N PHE A 306 27.06 -17.72 -10.06
CA PHE A 306 26.10 -18.75 -10.46
C PHE A 306 25.45 -18.34 -11.78
N SER A 307 25.56 -19.18 -12.82
CA SER A 307 24.82 -18.95 -14.06
C SER A 307 23.33 -19.10 -13.80
N PRO A 308 22.51 -18.04 -13.95
CA PRO A 308 21.10 -18.15 -13.65
C PRO A 308 20.40 -19.02 -14.69
N GLU A 309 19.56 -19.95 -14.25
CA GLU A 309 18.61 -20.61 -15.16
C GLU A 309 17.55 -19.58 -15.55
N ILE A 310 17.50 -19.23 -16.84
CA ILE A 310 16.53 -18.28 -17.38
C ILE A 310 15.29 -19.07 -17.82
N THR A 311 14.17 -18.77 -17.18
CA THR A 311 12.86 -19.32 -17.57
C THR A 311 11.93 -18.20 -18.00
N VAL A 312 11.29 -18.36 -19.15
CA VAL A 312 10.19 -17.47 -19.56
C VAL A 312 9.01 -17.80 -18.66
N GLY A 313 8.47 -16.79 -17.98
CA GLY A 313 7.35 -16.96 -17.06
C GLY A 313 6.09 -17.47 -17.79
N THR A 314 5.09 -17.88 -17.02
CA THR A 314 3.77 -18.26 -17.56
C THR A 314 3.04 -17.10 -18.26
N ASN A 315 3.51 -15.85 -18.09
CA ASN A 315 3.02 -14.68 -18.78
C ASN A 315 4.10 -14.18 -19.75
N LYS A 316 3.73 -13.91 -21.02
CA LYS A 316 4.68 -13.67 -22.14
C LYS A 316 5.71 -12.56 -21.91
N ASN A 317 5.48 -11.68 -20.94
CA ASN A 317 6.32 -10.53 -20.64
C ASN A 317 7.12 -10.67 -19.33
N GLN A 318 7.33 -11.88 -18.83
CA GLN A 318 8.11 -12.11 -17.60
C GLN A 318 9.34 -12.97 -17.85
N ILE A 319 10.48 -12.51 -17.35
CA ILE A 319 11.73 -13.26 -17.30
C ILE A 319 12.00 -13.62 -15.85
N LYS A 320 12.31 -14.89 -15.59
CA LYS A 320 12.67 -15.37 -14.26
C LYS A 320 14.10 -15.88 -14.29
N LYS A 321 14.97 -15.22 -13.51
CA LYS A 321 16.36 -15.63 -13.26
C LYS A 321 16.41 -16.42 -11.96
N ILE A 322 16.94 -17.64 -12.02
CA ILE A 322 17.01 -18.57 -10.89
C ILE A 322 18.46 -18.76 -10.48
N TYR A 323 18.79 -18.38 -9.25
CA TYR A 323 20.11 -18.57 -8.64
C TYR A 323 20.02 -19.67 -7.59
N LYS A 324 20.74 -20.77 -7.78
CA LYS A 324 20.89 -21.85 -6.78
C LYS A 324 22.15 -21.55 -5.95
N LEU A 325 22.02 -21.55 -4.63
CA LEU A 325 23.05 -21.11 -3.68
C LEU A 325 23.79 -22.27 -3.01
#